data_AF-A0A960GUC4-F1
#
_entry.id   AF-A0A960GUC4-F1
#
_cell.length_a   1.000
_cell.length_b   1.000
_cell.length_c   1.000
_cell.angle_alpha   90.00
_cell.angle_beta   90.00
_cell.angle_gamma   90.00
#
_symmetry.space_group_name_H-M   'P 1'
#
loop_
_entity.id
_entity.type
_entity.pdbx_description
1 polymer ?
#
loop_
_entity_poly.entity_id
_entity_poly.type
_entity_poly.pdbx_seq_one_letter_code
_entity_poly.pdbx_strand_id
1 'polypeptide(L)' 'MESFVVPHTDDQIEVDSERRTVRLFRNAWNRQSSGYPDEVYTFDQLTADPARLEPLLNMLAPGDAIAVDRLVRS' A
#
# COMPACT_ATOMS: atom_id res chain seq x y z
N MET A 1 -4.88 11.59 0.12
CA MET A 1 -3.84 10.54 0.07
C MET A 1 -3.58 10.09 1.49
N GLU A 2 -3.71 8.79 1.75
CA GLU A 2 -3.54 8.19 3.07
C GLU A 2 -2.28 7.33 3.08
N SER A 3 -1.48 7.42 4.15
CA SER A 3 -0.21 6.72 4.26
C SER A 3 -0.22 5.83 5.50
N PHE A 4 0.17 4.57 5.33
CA PHE A 4 0.15 3.51 6.33
C PHE A 4 1.57 2.97 6.53
N VAL A 5 2.00 2.88 7.79
CA VAL A 5 3.32 2.36 8.14
C VAL A 5 3.23 0.84 8.29
N VAL A 6 4.19 0.11 7.73
CA VAL A 6 4.31 -1.34 7.92
C VAL A 6 4.98 -1.61 9.27
N PRO A 7 4.29 -2.20 10.26
CA PRO A 7 4.93 -2.57 11.51
C PRO A 7 6.11 -3.52 11.30
N HIS A 8 7.19 -3.30 12.07
CA HIS A 8 8.40 -4.13 12.10
C HIS A 8 9.30 -4.06 10.87
N THR A 9 8.95 -3.26 9.87
CA THR A 9 9.85 -2.91 8.78
C THR A 9 9.90 -1.40 8.65
N ASP A 10 10.78 -0.97 7.76
CA ASP A 10 10.92 0.41 7.36
C ASP A 10 10.04 0.74 6.15
N ASP A 11 9.12 -0.17 5.79
CA ASP A 11 8.29 -0.05 4.60
C ASP A 11 7.06 0.83 4.86
N GLN A 12 6.55 1.45 3.81
CA GLN A 12 5.38 2.30 3.84
C GLN A 12 4.47 1.99 2.66
N ILE A 13 3.17 1.96 2.93
CA ILE A 13 2.13 1.82 1.90
C ILE A 13 1.36 3.13 1.83
N GLU A 14 1.22 3.69 0.64
CA GLU A 14 0.36 4.85 0.42
C GLU A 14 -0.81 4.51 -0.48
N VAL A 15 -2.00 4.95 -0.09
CA VAL A 15 -3.24 4.78 -0.84
C VAL A 15 -3.71 6.14 -1.33
N ASP A 16 -3.82 6.25 -2.65
CA ASP A 16 -4.31 7.43 -3.35
C ASP A 16 -5.67 7.06 -3.95
N SER A 17 -6.74 7.39 -3.21
CA SER A 17 -8.12 7.08 -3.60
C SER A 17 -8.59 7.90 -4.81
N GLU A 18 -8.06 9.10 -5.01
CA GLU A 18 -8.37 9.95 -6.17
C GLU A 18 -7.82 9.32 -7.47
N ARG A 19 -6.59 8.79 -7.43
CA ARG A 19 -5.97 8.09 -8.55
C ARG A 19 -6.26 6.59 -8.58
N ARG A 20 -6.95 6.06 -7.57
CA ARG A 20 -7.22 4.63 -7.36
C ARG A 20 -5.95 3.78 -7.45
N THR A 21 -4.91 4.20 -6.73
CA THR A 21 -3.61 3.50 -6.70
C THR A 21 -3.13 3.22 -5.28
N VAL A 22 -2.49 2.08 -5.09
CA VAL A 22 -1.69 1.73 -3.92
C VAL A 22 -0.21 1.77 -4.31
N ARG A 23 0.63 2.37 -3.48
CA ARG A 23 2.06 2.56 -3.70
C ARG A 23 2.82 1.94 -2.55
N LEU A 24 3.74 1.04 -2.84
CA LEU A 24 4.63 0.44 -1.84
C LEU A 24 6.00 1.10 -1.92
N PHE A 25 6.49 1.53 -0.77
CA PHE A 25 7.83 2.07 -0.57
C PHE A 25 8.57 1.14 0.38
N ARG A 26 9.56 0.42 -0.14
CA ARG A 26 10.41 -0.44 0.68
C ARG A 26 11.57 0.38 1.25
N ASN A 27 11.92 0.14 2.52
CA ASN A 27 12.98 0.89 3.21
C ASN A 27 12.80 2.42 3.11
N ALA A 28 11.58 2.90 3.39
CA ALA A 28 11.14 4.27 3.17
C ALA A 28 11.98 5.31 3.95
N TRP A 29 12.47 4.96 5.13
CA TRP A 29 13.27 5.80 6.03
C TRP A 29 14.74 5.83 5.62
N ASN A 30 15.27 4.72 5.08
CA ASN A 30 16.63 4.68 4.50
C ASN A 30 16.72 5.35 3.12
N ARG A 31 15.58 5.61 2.46
CA ARG A 31 15.55 6.35 1.21
C ARG A 31 15.81 7.81 1.48
N GLN A 32 16.98 8.30 1.07
CA GLN A 32 17.21 9.73 0.88
C GLN A 32 16.31 10.22 -0.27
N SER A 33 15.08 10.61 0.04
CA SER A 33 14.26 11.57 -0.71
C SER A 33 14.02 11.29 -2.22
N SER A 34 14.07 10.03 -2.69
CA SER A 34 13.81 9.77 -4.12
C SER A 34 12.32 9.94 -4.49
N GLY A 35 11.39 9.80 -3.53
CA GLY A 35 9.96 10.07 -3.75
C GLY A 35 9.22 9.11 -4.69
N TYR A 36 9.93 8.17 -5.34
CA TYR A 36 9.34 7.20 -6.25
C TYR A 36 9.01 5.88 -5.53
N PRO A 37 7.78 5.37 -5.65
CA PRO A 37 7.42 4.07 -5.11
C PRO A 37 8.15 2.94 -5.82
N ASP A 38 8.43 1.85 -5.10
CA ASP A 38 9.01 0.65 -5.68
C ASP A 38 7.98 -0.12 -6.50
N GLU A 39 6.74 -0.14 -6.02
CA GLU A 39 5.63 -0.80 -6.69
C GLU A 39 4.40 0.10 -6.69
N VAL A 40 3.69 0.12 -7.82
CA VAL A 40 2.43 0.84 -7.97
C VAL A 40 1.39 -0.12 -8.52
N TYR A 41 0.29 -0.21 -7.80
CA TYR A 41 -0.85 -1.07 -8.13
C TYR A 41 -2.09 -0.22 -8.31
N THR A 42 -2.85 -0.43 -9.38
CA THR A 42 -4.18 0.16 -9.49
C THR A 42 -5.19 -0.67 -8.69
N PHE A 43 -6.27 -0.04 -8.24
CA PHE A 43 -7.34 -0.77 -7.54
C PHE A 43 -7.95 -1.86 -8.44
N ASP A 44 -8.02 -1.62 -9.75
CA ASP A 44 -8.48 -2.62 -10.73
C ASP A 44 -7.57 -3.85 -10.74
N GLN A 45 -6.25 -3.66 -10.76
CA GLN A 45 -5.28 -4.77 -10.69
C GLN A 45 -5.40 -5.55 -9.38
N LEU A 46 -5.56 -4.86 -8.25
CA LEU A 46 -5.69 -5.51 -6.93
C LEU A 46 -7.03 -6.22 -6.76
N THR A 47 -8.09 -5.71 -7.41
CA THR A 47 -9.41 -6.33 -7.41
C THR A 47 -9.43 -7.56 -8.32
N ALA A 48 -8.78 -7.47 -9.48
CA ALA A 48 -8.70 -8.56 -10.45
C ALA A 48 -7.76 -9.70 -9.98
N ASP A 49 -6.72 -9.38 -9.21
CA ASP A 49 -5.72 -10.34 -8.72
C ASP A 49 -5.52 -10.23 -7.20
N PRO A 50 -6.38 -10.88 -6.39
CA PRO A 50 -6.33 -10.79 -4.93
C PRO A 50 -5.00 -11.29 -4.35
N ALA A 51 -4.28 -12.17 -5.06
CA ALA A 51 -2.94 -12.64 -4.69
C ALA A 51 -1.89 -11.51 -4.57
N ARG A 52 -2.14 -10.34 -5.20
CA ARG A 52 -1.31 -9.13 -5.02
C ARG A 52 -1.75 -8.27 -3.85
N LEU A 53 -3.03 -8.32 -3.48
CA LEU A 53 -3.58 -7.54 -2.38
C LEU A 53 -3.22 -8.18 -1.02
N GLU A 54 -3.38 -9.49 -0.89
CA GLU A 54 -3.08 -10.24 0.34
C GLU A 54 -1.69 -9.93 0.96
N PRO A 55 -0.57 -9.94 0.20
CA PRO A 55 0.74 -9.60 0.78
C PRO A 55 0.82 -8.15 1.28
N LEU A 56 0.16 -7.20 0.61
CA LEU A 56 0.11 -5.80 1.06
C LEU A 56 -0.67 -5.67 2.37
N LEU A 57 -1.79 -6.38 2.50
CA LEU A 57 -2.59 -6.36 3.72
C LEU A 57 -1.88 -7.05 4.89
N ASN A 58 -1.18 -8.15 4.64
CA ASN A 58 -0.42 -8.87 5.67
C ASN A 58 0.77 -8.10 6.23
N MET A 59 1.24 -7.08 5.50
CA MET A 59 2.26 -6.15 6.00
C MET A 59 1.68 -5.16 7.02
N LEU A 60 0.39 -4.83 6.93
CA LEU A 60 -0.22 -3.76 7.71
C LEU A 60 -0.70 -4.22 9.09
N ALA A 61 -0.85 -3.26 10.01
CA ALA A 61 -1.58 -3.51 11.24
C ALA A 61 -3.04 -3.89 10.92
N PRO A 62 -3.72 -4.70 11.76
CA PRO A 62 -5.06 -5.22 11.43
C PRO A 62 -6.10 -4.14 11.08
N GLY A 63 -6.05 -2.99 11.75
CA GLY A 63 -6.97 -1.87 11.47
C GLY A 63 -6.71 -1.22 10.11
N ASP A 64 -5.44 -1.02 9.77
CA ASP A 64 -5.01 -0.43 8.51
C ASP A 64 -5.27 -1.38 7.33
N ALA A 65 -5.02 -2.67 7.52
CA ALA A 65 -5.35 -3.70 6.54
C ALA A 65 -6.84 -3.68 6.17
N ILE A 66 -7.73 -3.57 7.17
CA ILE A 66 -9.18 -3.48 6.93
C ILE A 66 -9.53 -2.18 6.17
N ALA A 67 -8.87 -1.07 6.47
CA ALA A 67 -9.10 0.19 5.79
C ALA A 67 -8.67 0.12 4.31
N VAL A 68 -7.48 -0.40 4.04
CA VAL A 68 -6.95 -0.57 2.68
C VAL A 68 -7.79 -1.54 1.85
N ASP A 69 -8.19 -2.68 2.41
CA ASP A 69 -9.06 -3.64 1.72
C ASP A 69 -10.40 -3.00 1.30
N ARG A 70 -11.03 -2.24 2.21
CA ARG A 70 -12.27 -1.51 1.91
C ARG A 70 -12.08 -0.46 0.82
N LEU A 71 -11.00 0.29 0.85
CA LEU A 71 -10.71 1.32 -0.15
C LEU A 71 -10.52 0.71 -1.55
N VAL A 72 -9.74 -0.38 -1.64
CA VAL A 72 -9.46 -1.06 -2.91
C VAL A 72 -10.71 -1.64 -3.54
N ARG A 73 -11.62 -2.19 -2.70
CA ARG A 73 -12.85 -2.86 -3.16
C ARG A 73 -14.05 -1.92 -3.33
N SER A 74 -13.87 -0.60 -3.16
CA SER A 74 -14.94 0.40 -3.27
C SER A 74 -15.14 0.98 -4.67
#